data_AF-A0A9D7ZLZ1-F1
#
_entry.id   AF-A0A9D7ZLZ1-F1
#
_cell.length_a   1.000
_cell.length_b   1.000
_cell.length_c   1.000
_cell.angle_alpha   90.00
_cell.angle_beta   90.00
_cell.angle_gamma   90.00
#
_symmetry.space_group_name_H-M   'P 1'
#
loop_
_entity.id
_entity.type
_entity.pdbx_description
1 polymer ?
#
loop_
_entity_poly.entity_id
_entity_poly.type
_entity_poly.pdbx_seq_one_letter_code
_entity_poly.pdbx_strand_id
1 'polypeptide(L)'
;GLVLLMLGAAWGALAGNRLERFLAPGRSLDLLDRDGTSQLTITLDRFAIDRDPAGRTEQFRSALKLQGPNQTLDAEISVNHPLRHRGITIYQADWSLATISLQIGRSPVLELPLQTYPELGDQIWGLVLPTRPDGTEPVFLSLESEQGPATVFDADGQQLARLRPGGPAAEVKGLPMRVDAVLPASGLLLKRDPGVPLVYLGFAVLLVGGGLSLVATRQLWAIAADGTLSVGGLCNRNLAAFAHELPQLVQRGVTDQQG
;
A
#
# COMPACT_ATOMS: atom_id res chain seq x y z
N GLY A 1 21.29 -8.98 16.72
CA GLY A 1 19.97 -9.40 16.19
C GLY A 1 18.86 -8.58 16.80
N LEU A 2 18.35 -8.98 17.97
CA LEU A 2 17.20 -8.33 18.64
C LEU A 2 17.37 -6.81 18.82
N VAL A 3 18.54 -6.34 19.26
CA VAL A 3 18.81 -4.89 19.43
C VAL A 3 18.64 -4.13 18.12
N LEU A 4 19.10 -4.67 16.98
CA LEU A 4 18.95 -4.03 15.66
C LEU A 4 17.49 -3.98 15.24
N LEU A 5 16.70 -5.03 15.53
CA LEU A 5 15.25 -5.01 15.29
C LEU A 5 14.57 -3.89 16.09
N MET A 6 14.89 -3.78 17.38
CA MET A 6 14.31 -2.74 18.24
C MET A 6 14.71 -1.34 17.79
N LEU A 7 15.98 -1.11 17.46
CA LEU A 7 16.44 0.17 16.94
C LEU A 7 15.81 0.50 15.59
N GLY A 8 15.68 -0.49 14.69
CA GLY A 8 15.03 -0.33 13.39
C GLY A 8 13.55 0.00 13.52
N ALA A 9 12.83 -0.68 14.43
CA ALA A 9 11.44 -0.41 14.71
C ALA A 9 11.24 0.97 15.33
N ALA A 10 12.06 1.35 16.32
CA ALA A 10 12.03 2.66 16.96
C ALA A 10 12.31 3.78 15.94
N TRP A 11 13.33 3.61 15.09
CA TRP A 11 13.65 4.56 14.03
C TRP A 11 12.52 4.68 13.00
N GLY A 12 11.94 3.54 12.59
CA GLY A 12 10.79 3.51 11.69
C GLY A 12 9.56 4.21 12.28
N ALA A 13 9.31 4.08 13.57
CA ALA A 13 8.19 4.74 14.25
C ALA A 13 8.39 6.26 14.40
N LEU A 14 9.63 6.70 14.65
CA LEU A 14 9.94 8.12 14.88
C LEU A 14 10.15 8.91 13.58
N ALA A 15 10.74 8.29 12.57
CA ALA A 15 11.10 8.93 11.30
C ALA A 15 10.25 8.45 10.11
N GLY A 16 9.27 7.57 10.36
CA GLY A 16 8.35 7.08 9.36
C GLY A 16 7.21 8.06 9.12
N ASN A 17 6.88 8.29 7.85
CA ASN A 17 5.80 9.19 7.46
C ASN A 17 4.82 8.48 6.53
N ARG A 18 3.53 8.77 6.72
CA ARG A 18 2.42 8.32 5.88
C ARG A 18 1.62 9.53 5.44
N LEU A 19 1.37 9.65 4.14
CA LEU A 19 0.48 10.65 3.56
C LEU A 19 -0.47 9.97 2.59
N GLU A 20 -1.76 10.19 2.79
CA GLU A 20 -2.80 9.69 1.89
C GLU A 20 -3.47 10.87 1.21
N ARG A 21 -3.67 10.79 -0.11
CA ARG A 21 -4.27 11.88 -0.89
C ARG A 21 -5.00 11.37 -2.11
N PHE A 22 -6.22 11.89 -2.31
CA PHE A 22 -6.94 11.72 -3.56
C PHE A 22 -6.45 12.75 -4.57
N LEU A 23 -6.06 12.27 -5.76
CA LEU A 23 -5.71 13.10 -6.90
C LEU A 23 -6.64 12.77 -8.06
N ALA A 24 -7.20 13.80 -8.68
CA ALA A 24 -7.89 13.67 -9.96
C ALA A 24 -6.87 13.80 -11.12
N PRO A 25 -7.13 13.21 -12.29
CA PRO A 25 -6.26 13.37 -13.46
C PRO A 25 -5.94 14.85 -13.74
N GLY A 26 -4.68 15.15 -14.02
CA GLY A 26 -4.14 16.50 -14.21
C GLY A 26 -3.81 17.25 -12.92
N ARG A 27 -4.09 16.70 -11.73
CA ARG A 27 -3.68 17.29 -10.44
C ARG A 27 -2.34 16.75 -9.97
N SER A 28 -1.61 17.59 -9.25
CA SER A 28 -0.30 17.28 -8.69
C SER A 28 -0.30 17.37 -7.16
N LEU A 29 0.59 16.60 -6.56
CA LEU A 29 0.94 16.62 -5.14
C LEU A 29 2.42 16.96 -5.01
N ASP A 30 2.71 18.08 -4.36
CA ASP A 30 4.08 18.51 -4.10
C ASP A 30 4.55 18.02 -2.72
N LEU A 31 5.65 17.29 -2.70
CA LEU A 31 6.33 16.90 -1.47
C LEU A 31 7.45 17.89 -1.19
N LEU A 32 7.22 18.73 -0.18
CA LEU A 32 8.15 19.76 0.27
C LEU A 32 9.14 19.19 1.28
N ASP A 33 10.38 19.69 1.25
CA ASP A 33 11.35 19.49 2.32
C ASP A 33 11.02 20.36 3.55
N ARG A 34 11.77 20.16 4.64
CA ARG A 34 11.75 21.02 5.84
C ARG A 34 12.01 22.49 5.55
N ASP A 35 12.76 22.79 4.48
CA ASP A 35 13.07 24.15 4.04
C ASP A 35 12.02 24.72 3.06
N GLY A 36 10.92 23.98 2.80
CA GLY A 36 9.82 24.42 1.94
C GLY A 36 10.07 24.31 0.43
N THR A 37 11.17 23.68 0.00
CA THR A 37 11.49 23.42 -1.40
C THR A 37 10.86 22.09 -1.88
N SER A 38 10.28 22.05 -3.09
CA SER A 38 9.70 20.82 -3.64
C SER A 38 10.80 19.81 -3.98
N GLN A 39 10.84 18.68 -3.26
CA GLN A 39 11.74 17.57 -3.56
C GLN A 39 11.21 16.64 -4.64
N LEU A 40 9.88 16.51 -4.73
CA LEU A 40 9.20 15.61 -5.64
C LEU A 40 7.75 16.07 -5.86
N THR A 41 7.41 16.36 -7.10
CA THR A 41 6.04 16.59 -7.55
C THR A 41 5.51 15.30 -8.17
N ILE A 42 4.36 14.84 -7.71
CA ILE A 42 3.68 13.65 -8.24
C ILE A 42 2.41 14.13 -8.94
N THR A 43 2.36 14.00 -10.26
CA THR A 43 1.19 14.32 -11.07
C THR A 43 0.50 13.03 -11.47
N LEU A 44 -0.83 13.01 -11.34
CA LEU A 44 -1.64 11.92 -11.86
C LEU A 44 -2.02 12.25 -13.30
N ASP A 45 -1.44 11.56 -14.27
CA ASP A 45 -1.73 11.79 -15.69
C ASP A 45 -3.04 11.11 -16.09
N ARG A 46 -3.28 9.89 -15.59
CA ARG A 46 -4.50 9.13 -15.88
C ARG A 46 -4.83 8.20 -14.72
N PHE A 47 -6.12 8.07 -14.44
CA PHE A 47 -6.65 7.05 -13.56
C PHE A 47 -7.67 6.21 -14.32
N ALA A 48 -7.55 4.88 -14.23
CA ALA A 48 -8.44 3.94 -14.87
C ALA A 48 -8.90 2.87 -13.88
N ILE A 49 -10.18 2.51 -13.98
CA ILE A 49 -10.81 1.44 -13.21
C ILE A 49 -11.16 0.35 -14.22
N ASP A 50 -10.51 -0.80 -14.10
CA ASP A 50 -10.83 -1.96 -14.92
C ASP A 50 -12.01 -2.68 -14.31
N ARG A 51 -13.02 -2.93 -15.13
CA ARG A 51 -14.22 -3.65 -14.72
C ARG A 51 -14.42 -4.88 -15.59
N ASP A 52 -14.92 -5.94 -14.97
CA ASP A 52 -15.30 -7.16 -15.66
C ASP A 52 -16.59 -6.94 -16.49
N PRO A 53 -16.99 -7.90 -17.35
CA PRO A 53 -18.25 -7.79 -18.11
C PRO A 53 -19.51 -7.69 -17.26
N ALA A 54 -19.44 -8.03 -15.96
CA ALA A 54 -20.52 -7.87 -15.00
C ALA A 54 -20.49 -6.51 -14.28
N GLY A 55 -19.52 -5.63 -14.59
CA GLY A 55 -19.37 -4.29 -14.02
C GLY A 55 -18.64 -4.25 -12.67
N ARG A 56 -18.08 -5.37 -12.21
CA ARG A 56 -17.34 -5.44 -10.95
C ARG A 56 -15.91 -4.97 -11.18
N THR A 57 -15.35 -4.27 -10.19
CA THR A 57 -13.98 -3.77 -10.27
C THR A 57 -12.96 -4.90 -10.17
N GLU A 58 -12.07 -5.00 -11.16
CA GLU A 58 -10.96 -5.96 -11.19
C GLU A 58 -9.64 -5.32 -10.75
N GLN A 59 -9.37 -4.10 -11.21
CA GLN A 59 -8.08 -3.44 -10.97
C GLN A 59 -8.19 -1.92 -11.03
N PHE A 60 -7.35 -1.25 -10.24
CA PHE A 60 -7.14 0.19 -10.33
C PHE A 60 -5.75 0.47 -10.90
N ARG A 61 -5.67 1.33 -11.91
CA ARG A 61 -4.41 1.74 -12.53
C ARG A 61 -4.24 3.25 -12.48
N SER A 62 -3.11 3.70 -11.97
CA SER A 62 -2.76 5.11 -11.88
C SER A 62 -1.45 5.34 -12.64
N ALA A 63 -1.54 6.10 -13.73
CA ALA A 63 -0.38 6.57 -14.47
C ALA A 63 0.13 7.86 -13.81
N LEU A 64 1.34 7.80 -13.27
CA LEU A 64 1.96 8.85 -12.49
C LEU A 64 3.18 9.42 -13.22
N LYS A 65 3.32 10.74 -13.13
CA LYS A 65 4.49 11.46 -13.54
C LYS A 65 5.18 12.07 -12.34
N LEU A 66 6.39 11.62 -12.06
CA LEU A 66 7.20 12.05 -10.94
C LEU A 66 8.23 13.05 -11.45
N GLN A 67 8.20 14.28 -10.94
CA GLN A 67 9.15 15.33 -11.28
C GLN A 67 9.99 15.67 -10.05
N GLY A 68 11.27 15.31 -10.09
CA GLY A 68 12.27 15.72 -9.10
C GLY A 68 13.19 16.80 -9.67
N PRO A 69 14.16 17.31 -8.87
CA PRO A 69 14.99 18.46 -9.26
C PRO A 69 15.76 18.26 -10.57
N ASN A 70 16.22 17.03 -10.84
CA ASN A 70 17.09 16.71 -11.99
C ASN A 70 16.56 15.54 -12.85
N GLN A 71 15.36 15.02 -12.56
CA GLN A 71 14.84 13.84 -13.24
C GLN A 71 13.31 13.85 -13.27
N THR A 72 12.75 13.45 -14.42
CA THR A 72 11.35 13.07 -14.54
C THR A 72 11.26 11.56 -14.76
N LEU A 73 10.28 10.92 -14.14
CA LEU A 73 9.99 9.50 -14.28
C LEU A 73 8.49 9.32 -14.52
N ASP A 74 8.15 8.65 -15.61
CA ASP A 74 6.78 8.20 -15.85
C ASP A 74 6.67 6.74 -15.37
N ALA A 75 5.63 6.45 -14.59
CA ALA A 75 5.42 5.13 -14.00
C ALA A 75 3.93 4.83 -13.86
N GLU A 76 3.57 3.57 -13.98
CA GLU A 76 2.22 3.10 -13.68
C GLU A 76 2.22 2.29 -12.39
N ILE A 77 1.23 2.53 -11.53
CA ILE A 77 1.00 1.73 -10.32
C ILE A 77 -0.38 1.12 -10.34
N SER A 78 -0.52 -0.01 -9.64
CA SER A 78 -1.81 -0.67 -9.44
C SER A 78 -1.90 -1.28 -8.04
N VAL A 79 -3.07 -1.84 -7.70
CA VAL A 79 -3.19 -2.65 -6.49
C VAL A 79 -2.13 -3.76 -6.53
N ASN A 80 -1.37 -3.91 -5.45
CA ASN A 80 -0.22 -4.82 -5.30
C ASN A 80 1.03 -4.53 -6.15
N HIS A 81 1.03 -3.49 -6.99
CA HIS A 81 2.21 -3.06 -7.75
C HIS A 81 2.60 -1.62 -7.42
N PRO A 82 3.19 -1.37 -6.24
CA PRO A 82 3.56 -0.02 -5.82
C PRO A 82 4.86 0.45 -6.46
N LEU A 83 4.99 1.76 -6.65
CA LEU A 83 6.22 2.38 -7.10
C LEU A 83 7.12 2.73 -5.92
N ARG A 84 8.38 2.31 -5.95
CA ARG A 84 9.40 2.70 -4.98
C ARG A 84 10.34 3.72 -5.61
N HIS A 85 10.39 4.93 -5.05
CA HIS A 85 11.25 6.01 -5.54
C HIS A 85 11.82 6.82 -4.38
N ARG A 86 13.15 6.98 -4.30
CA ARG A 86 13.86 7.79 -3.28
C ARG A 86 13.45 7.50 -1.82
N GLY A 87 13.25 6.23 -1.49
CA GLY A 87 12.86 5.80 -0.15
C GLY A 87 11.37 6.01 0.18
N ILE A 88 10.58 6.52 -0.75
CA ILE A 88 9.13 6.62 -0.69
C ILE A 88 8.53 5.47 -1.49
N THR A 89 7.52 4.81 -0.94
CA THR A 89 6.70 3.86 -1.68
C THR A 89 5.33 4.47 -1.90
N ILE A 90 4.91 4.54 -3.17
CA ILE A 90 3.64 5.08 -3.61
C ILE A 90 2.74 3.88 -3.94
N TYR A 91 1.67 3.74 -3.15
CA TYR A 91 0.67 2.70 -3.32
C TYR A 91 -0.59 3.31 -3.93
N GLN A 92 -1.24 2.53 -4.78
CA GLN A 92 -2.65 2.75 -5.08
C GLN A 92 -3.46 2.06 -3.98
N ALA A 93 -4.06 2.86 -3.10
CA ALA A 93 -4.70 2.39 -1.88
C ALA A 93 -6.21 2.52 -1.91
N ASP A 94 -6.74 3.54 -2.59
CA ASP A 94 -8.17 3.81 -2.63
C ASP A 94 -8.58 4.53 -3.93
N TRP A 95 -9.86 4.86 -4.08
CA TRP A 95 -10.39 5.64 -5.19
C TRP A 95 -11.62 6.45 -4.76
N SER A 96 -11.93 7.51 -5.51
CA SER A 96 -13.14 8.31 -5.28
C SER A 96 -13.68 8.89 -6.57
N LEU A 97 -14.89 9.44 -6.53
CA LEU A 97 -15.40 10.29 -7.60
C LEU A 97 -15.12 11.74 -7.23
N ALA A 98 -14.32 12.44 -8.03
CA ALA A 98 -13.89 13.80 -7.72
C ALA A 98 -14.93 14.83 -8.16
N THR A 99 -15.35 14.76 -9.42
CA THR A 99 -16.31 15.70 -9.99
C THR A 99 -17.31 14.99 -10.89
N ILE A 100 -18.48 15.62 -11.03
CA ILE A 100 -19.47 15.29 -12.04
C ILE A 100 -19.66 16.48 -12.97
N SER A 101 -19.67 16.21 -14.27
CA SER A 101 -19.99 17.19 -15.31
C SER A 101 -21.49 17.11 -15.60
N LEU A 102 -22.23 18.15 -15.24
CA LEU A 102 -23.68 18.18 -15.28
C LEU A 102 -24.19 19.37 -16.10
N GLN A 103 -25.19 19.13 -16.92
CA GLN A 103 -25.95 20.18 -17.59
C GLN A 103 -27.37 20.21 -17.04
N ILE A 104 -27.82 21.39 -16.58
CA ILE A 104 -29.15 21.60 -16.00
C ILE A 104 -29.90 22.64 -16.84
N GLY A 105 -31.03 22.25 -17.42
CA GLY A 105 -31.82 23.13 -18.26
C GLY A 105 -31.04 23.56 -19.51
N ARG A 106 -30.79 24.87 -19.61
CA ARG A 106 -30.00 25.49 -20.68
C ARG A 106 -28.62 25.99 -20.20
N SER A 107 -28.17 25.54 -19.04
CA SER A 107 -26.85 25.91 -18.51
C SER A 107 -25.72 25.39 -19.42
N PRO A 108 -24.52 25.99 -19.33
CA PRO A 108 -23.31 25.29 -19.74
C PRO A 108 -23.12 24.01 -18.91
N VAL A 109 -22.22 23.14 -19.35
CA VAL A 109 -21.79 21.98 -18.54
C VAL A 109 -21.03 22.51 -17.33
N LEU A 110 -21.50 22.15 -16.14
CA LEU A 110 -20.94 22.55 -14.85
C LEU A 110 -20.15 21.37 -14.29
N GLU A 111 -18.89 21.60 -13.92
CA GLU A 111 -18.10 20.63 -13.15
C GLU A 111 -18.33 20.87 -11.66
N LEU A 112 -18.98 19.93 -10.99
CA LEU A 112 -19.34 20.04 -9.59
C LEU A 112 -18.58 18.98 -8.77
N PRO A 113 -17.99 19.35 -7.62
CA PRO A 113 -17.30 18.40 -6.77
C PRO A 113 -18.30 17.45 -6.10
N LEU A 114 -17.95 16.17 -6.09
CA LEU A 114 -18.71 15.14 -5.41
C LEU A 114 -18.21 14.97 -3.97
N GLN A 115 -19.14 14.66 -3.07
CA GLN A 115 -18.83 14.37 -1.67
C GLN A 115 -19.26 12.95 -1.32
N THR A 116 -18.56 12.32 -0.38
CA THR A 116 -18.92 11.00 0.14
C THR A 116 -20.05 11.11 1.15
N TYR A 117 -21.01 10.19 1.11
CA TYR A 117 -22.11 10.09 2.08
C TYR A 117 -22.09 8.69 2.74
N PRO A 118 -21.24 8.47 3.77
CA PRO A 118 -21.09 7.16 4.41
C PRO A 118 -22.37 6.65 5.07
N GLU A 119 -23.27 7.56 5.44
CA GLU A 119 -24.57 7.25 6.06
C GLU A 119 -25.51 6.48 5.13
N LEU A 120 -25.31 6.59 3.82
CA LEU A 120 -26.14 5.92 2.81
C LEU A 120 -25.55 4.58 2.36
N GLY A 121 -24.27 4.33 2.64
CA GLY A 121 -23.54 3.13 2.24
C GLY A 121 -22.06 3.39 1.98
N ASP A 122 -21.30 2.31 1.88
CA ASP A 122 -19.91 2.37 1.46
C ASP A 122 -19.85 2.77 -0.02
N GLN A 123 -18.99 3.74 -0.37
CA GLN A 123 -18.77 4.19 -1.76
C GLN A 123 -19.99 4.85 -2.41
N ILE A 124 -20.75 5.65 -1.65
CA ILE A 124 -21.76 6.55 -2.21
C ILE A 124 -21.20 7.96 -2.28
N TRP A 125 -21.16 8.50 -3.49
CA TRP A 125 -20.85 9.89 -3.75
C TRP A 125 -22.10 10.63 -4.18
N GLY A 126 -22.22 11.89 -3.78
CA GLY A 126 -23.33 12.69 -4.22
C GLY A 126 -23.11 14.18 -4.05
N LEU A 127 -24.14 14.93 -4.42
CA LEU A 127 -24.25 16.34 -4.15
C LEU A 127 -25.72 16.76 -4.07
N VAL A 128 -25.96 17.87 -3.39
CA VAL A 128 -27.27 18.50 -3.34
C VAL A 128 -27.32 19.64 -4.34
N LEU A 129 -28.33 19.64 -5.19
CA LEU A 129 -28.55 20.63 -6.24
C LEU A 129 -29.84 21.40 -6.00
N PRO A 130 -29.81 22.74 -5.99
CA PRO A 130 -31.05 23.52 -6.02
C PRO A 130 -31.68 23.42 -7.40
N THR A 131 -32.97 23.05 -7.49
CA THR A 131 -33.71 23.04 -8.77
C THR A 131 -34.40 24.38 -9.05
N ARG A 132 -34.47 25.28 -8.07
CA ARG A 132 -35.05 26.62 -8.23
C ARG A 132 -34.04 27.71 -7.83
N PRO A 133 -34.10 28.91 -8.44
CA PRO A 133 -33.22 30.03 -8.08
C PRO A 133 -33.28 30.40 -6.60
N ASP A 134 -34.44 30.23 -5.97
CA ASP A 134 -34.67 30.54 -4.56
C ASP A 134 -34.13 29.45 -3.60
N GLY A 135 -33.51 28.38 -4.14
CA GLY A 135 -32.97 27.26 -3.36
C GLY A 135 -34.02 26.27 -2.83
N THR A 136 -35.30 26.48 -3.14
CA THR A 136 -36.39 25.59 -2.74
C THR A 136 -36.40 24.30 -3.55
N GLU A 137 -36.93 23.23 -2.95
CA GLU A 137 -37.06 21.90 -3.55
C GLU A 137 -35.73 21.27 -4.03
N PRO A 138 -34.68 21.21 -3.19
CA PRO A 138 -33.42 20.60 -3.59
C PRO A 138 -33.61 19.16 -4.05
N VAL A 139 -32.69 18.72 -4.91
CA VAL A 139 -32.58 17.31 -5.31
C VAL A 139 -31.21 16.80 -4.90
N PHE A 140 -31.17 15.54 -4.48
CA PHE A 140 -29.93 14.85 -4.17
C PHE A 140 -29.56 13.96 -5.35
N LEU A 141 -28.37 14.16 -5.91
CA LEU A 141 -27.83 13.31 -6.96
C LEU A 141 -26.78 12.40 -6.33
N SER A 142 -26.94 11.09 -6.45
CA SER A 142 -25.99 10.09 -5.96
C SER A 142 -25.45 9.19 -7.07
N LEU A 143 -24.22 8.69 -6.88
CA LEU A 143 -23.54 7.72 -7.70
C LEU A 143 -22.76 6.74 -6.84
N GLU A 144 -22.66 5.50 -7.31
CA GLU A 144 -21.79 4.45 -6.74
C GLU A 144 -20.63 4.09 -7.68
N SER A 145 -20.66 4.59 -8.92
CA SER A 145 -19.72 4.24 -9.98
C SER A 145 -19.57 5.38 -10.97
N GLU A 146 -18.39 5.51 -11.57
CA GLU A 146 -18.10 6.44 -12.67
C GLU A 146 -18.93 6.15 -13.92
N GLN A 147 -19.41 4.90 -14.08
CA GLN A 147 -20.29 4.47 -15.18
C GLN A 147 -21.78 4.73 -14.88
N GLY A 148 -22.10 5.15 -13.66
CA GLY A 148 -23.45 5.38 -13.18
C GLY A 148 -24.23 4.07 -12.89
N PRO A 149 -25.57 4.15 -12.81
CA PRO A 149 -26.37 5.35 -13.03
C PRO A 149 -26.19 6.39 -11.93
N ALA A 150 -26.26 7.67 -12.31
CA ALA A 150 -26.48 8.77 -11.38
C ALA A 150 -27.98 8.84 -11.05
N THR A 151 -28.33 8.63 -9.79
CA THR A 151 -29.72 8.59 -9.35
C THR A 151 -30.09 9.89 -8.67
N VAL A 152 -31.22 10.47 -9.07
CA VAL A 152 -31.69 11.76 -8.55
C VAL A 152 -32.89 11.51 -7.64
N PHE A 153 -32.83 12.04 -6.43
CA PHE A 153 -33.85 11.92 -5.39
C PHE A 153 -34.41 13.30 -5.03
N ASP A 154 -35.67 13.35 -4.62
CA ASP A 154 -36.25 14.52 -3.97
C ASP A 154 -35.90 14.58 -2.46
N ALA A 155 -36.44 15.59 -1.78
CA ALA A 155 -36.22 15.80 -0.34
C ALA A 155 -36.89 14.73 0.54
N ASP A 156 -37.88 14.01 0.01
CA ASP A 156 -38.59 12.93 0.70
C ASP A 156 -37.94 11.55 0.45
N GLY A 157 -36.86 11.52 -0.34
CA GLY A 157 -36.13 10.30 -0.71
C GLY A 157 -36.77 9.51 -1.86
N GLN A 158 -37.77 10.06 -2.55
CA GLN A 158 -38.31 9.41 -3.75
C GLN A 158 -37.37 9.61 -4.94
N GLN A 159 -37.17 8.53 -5.69
CA GLN A 159 -36.36 8.56 -6.89
C GLN A 159 -37.11 9.25 -8.03
N LEU A 160 -36.57 10.37 -8.50
CA LEU A 160 -37.12 11.15 -9.61
C LEU A 160 -36.60 10.67 -10.97
N ALA A 161 -35.30 10.39 -11.08
CA ALA A 161 -34.67 10.04 -12.35
C ALA A 161 -33.41 9.19 -12.18
N ARG A 162 -33.03 8.48 -13.25
CA ARG A 162 -31.73 7.80 -13.37
C ARG A 162 -31.05 8.26 -14.66
N LEU A 163 -29.89 8.88 -14.52
CA LEU A 163 -29.10 9.45 -15.58
C LEU A 163 -27.87 8.59 -15.80
N ARG A 164 -27.61 8.20 -17.06
CA ARG A 164 -26.35 7.54 -17.41
C ARG A 164 -25.35 8.62 -17.85
N PRO A 165 -24.09 8.62 -17.35
CA PRO A 165 -23.04 9.46 -17.90
C PRO A 165 -22.92 9.28 -19.42
N GLY A 166 -22.85 10.38 -20.17
CA GLY A 166 -22.87 10.40 -21.63
C GLY A 166 -24.23 10.08 -22.28
N GLY A 167 -25.27 9.87 -21.47
CA GLY A 167 -26.62 9.52 -21.91
C GLY A 167 -27.51 10.73 -22.26
N PRO A 168 -28.78 10.47 -22.65
CA PRO A 168 -29.75 11.53 -22.88
C PRO A 168 -30.13 12.27 -21.59
N ALA A 169 -30.64 13.49 -21.73
CA ALA A 169 -31.20 14.22 -20.61
C ALA A 169 -32.49 13.56 -20.09
N ALA A 170 -32.73 13.61 -18.78
CA ALA A 170 -34.02 13.25 -18.17
C ALA A 170 -34.63 14.46 -17.48
N GLU A 171 -35.95 14.50 -17.39
CA GLU A 171 -36.67 15.59 -16.76
C GLU A 171 -36.68 15.42 -15.23
N VAL A 172 -36.14 16.42 -14.52
CA VAL A 172 -36.09 16.47 -13.06
C VAL A 172 -36.78 17.75 -12.61
N LYS A 173 -37.96 17.63 -11.98
CA LYS A 173 -38.78 18.77 -11.53
C LYS A 173 -38.99 19.85 -12.61
N GLY A 174 -39.24 19.43 -13.86
CA GLY A 174 -39.47 20.34 -14.99
C GLY A 174 -38.19 20.90 -15.64
N LEU A 175 -37.00 20.46 -15.20
CA LEU A 175 -35.73 20.85 -15.79
C LEU A 175 -35.06 19.63 -16.45
N PRO A 176 -34.66 19.69 -17.73
CA PRO A 176 -33.88 18.63 -18.34
C PRO A 176 -32.48 18.61 -17.72
N MET A 177 -32.09 17.49 -17.15
CA MET A 177 -30.80 17.27 -16.52
C MET A 177 -30.03 16.19 -17.28
N ARG A 178 -28.76 16.45 -17.59
CA ARG A 178 -27.87 15.50 -18.30
C ARG A 178 -26.52 15.39 -17.62
N VAL A 179 -26.08 14.16 -17.37
CA VAL A 179 -24.72 13.87 -16.90
C VAL A 179 -23.83 13.64 -18.10
N ASP A 180 -22.83 14.49 -18.29
CA ASP A 180 -21.89 14.40 -19.40
C ASP A 180 -20.79 13.37 -19.10
N ALA A 181 -20.10 13.54 -17.96
CA ALA A 181 -19.04 12.66 -17.52
C ALA A 181 -18.90 12.69 -15.99
N VAL A 182 -18.27 11.65 -15.44
CA VAL A 182 -17.88 11.57 -14.04
C VAL A 182 -16.38 11.35 -14.00
N LEU A 183 -15.65 12.19 -13.25
CA LEU A 183 -14.20 12.12 -13.18
C LEU A 183 -13.80 11.34 -11.92
N PRO A 184 -13.25 10.13 -12.05
CA PRO A 184 -12.72 9.40 -10.90
C PRO A 184 -11.35 9.95 -10.49
N ALA A 185 -11.01 9.77 -9.22
CA ALA A 185 -9.74 10.13 -8.61
C ALA A 185 -9.08 8.91 -7.95
N SER A 186 -7.76 8.89 -7.99
CA SER A 186 -6.91 7.86 -7.39
C SER A 186 -6.56 8.26 -5.95
N GLY A 187 -6.79 7.36 -5.01
CA GLY A 187 -6.32 7.45 -3.63
C GLY A 187 -4.89 6.95 -3.51
N LEU A 188 -3.94 7.87 -3.57
CA LEU A 188 -2.52 7.58 -3.45
C LEU A 188 -2.09 7.58 -2.00
N LEU A 189 -1.42 6.50 -1.59
CA LEU A 189 -0.81 6.36 -0.29
C LEU A 189 0.72 6.40 -0.43
N LEU A 190 1.33 7.45 0.10
CA LEU A 190 2.76 7.62 0.15
C LEU A 190 3.26 7.18 1.52
N LYS A 191 4.21 6.26 1.53
CA LYS A 191 4.81 5.74 2.76
C LYS A 191 6.33 5.80 2.70
N ARG A 192 6.96 6.33 3.74
CA ARG A 192 8.42 6.33 3.92
C ARG A 192 8.75 5.66 5.23
N ASP A 193 9.41 4.50 5.17
CA ASP A 193 9.79 3.72 6.35
C ASP A 193 11.33 3.52 6.39
N PRO A 194 12.09 4.47 6.96
CA PRO A 194 13.56 4.41 6.93
C PRO A 194 14.15 3.31 7.83
N GLY A 195 13.37 2.78 8.78
CA GLY A 195 13.80 1.71 9.68
C GLY A 195 13.82 0.30 9.07
N VAL A 196 13.13 0.11 7.95
CA VAL A 196 12.97 -1.21 7.31
C VAL A 196 14.30 -1.91 6.99
N PRO A 197 15.32 -1.24 6.42
CA PRO A 197 16.62 -1.86 6.18
C PRO A 197 17.30 -2.37 7.47
N LEU A 198 17.20 -1.62 8.57
CA LEU A 198 17.80 -1.98 9.85
C LEU A 198 17.08 -3.17 10.49
N VAL A 199 15.76 -3.24 10.34
CA VAL A 199 14.95 -4.39 10.74
C VAL A 199 15.38 -5.64 9.95
N TYR A 200 15.50 -5.56 8.63
CA TYR A 200 15.97 -6.70 7.83
C TYR A 200 17.39 -7.14 8.19
N LEU A 201 18.30 -6.20 8.47
CA LEU A 201 19.63 -6.52 8.97
C LEU A 201 19.56 -7.24 10.34
N GLY A 202 18.68 -6.79 11.23
CA GLY A 202 18.43 -7.45 12.52
C GLY A 202 17.98 -8.89 12.36
N PHE A 203 17.05 -9.16 11.43
CA PHE A 203 16.62 -10.50 11.08
C PHE A 203 17.75 -11.35 10.49
N ALA A 204 18.55 -10.81 9.57
CA ALA A 204 19.69 -11.52 9.00
C ALA A 204 20.70 -11.93 10.08
N VAL A 205 21.04 -11.03 11.00
CA VAL A 205 21.94 -11.33 12.13
C VAL A 205 21.33 -12.38 13.07
N LEU A 206 20.01 -12.36 13.29
CA LEU A 206 19.35 -13.40 14.09
C LEU A 206 19.40 -14.77 13.42
N LEU A 207 19.17 -14.83 12.10
CA LEU A 207 19.24 -16.08 11.34
C LEU A 207 20.66 -16.66 11.37
N VAL A 208 21.68 -15.83 11.11
CA VAL A 208 23.08 -16.25 11.17
C VAL A 208 23.48 -16.66 12.58
N GLY A 209 23.14 -15.87 13.60
CA GLY A 209 23.44 -16.19 15.00
C GLY A 209 22.73 -17.45 15.48
N GLY A 210 21.48 -17.65 15.07
CA GLY A 210 20.72 -18.88 15.32
C GLY A 210 21.39 -20.10 14.67
N GLY A 211 21.81 -19.97 13.41
CA GLY A 211 22.54 -21.01 12.69
C GLY A 211 23.89 -21.36 13.35
N LEU A 212 24.70 -20.35 13.68
CA LEU A 212 25.96 -20.54 14.39
C LEU A 212 25.76 -21.14 15.78
N SER A 213 24.65 -20.81 16.45
CA SER A 213 24.33 -21.41 17.75
C SER A 213 24.14 -22.92 17.65
N LEU A 214 23.72 -23.47 16.50
CA LEU A 214 23.60 -24.92 16.30
C LEU A 214 24.94 -25.64 16.18
N VAL A 215 26.03 -24.91 15.93
CA VAL A 215 27.37 -25.51 15.85
C VAL A 215 27.78 -26.01 17.23
N ALA A 216 27.85 -27.33 17.35
CA ALA A 216 28.30 -27.98 18.57
C ALA A 216 29.82 -27.83 18.70
N THR A 217 30.28 -27.28 19.82
CA THR A 217 31.70 -27.31 20.19
C THR A 217 31.98 -28.58 20.98
N ARG A 218 33.00 -29.31 20.54
CA ARG A 218 33.48 -30.54 21.17
C ARG A 218 34.84 -30.26 21.79
N GLN A 219 34.96 -30.50 23.08
CA GLN A 219 36.21 -30.44 23.82
C GLN A 219 36.64 -31.86 24.16
N LEU A 220 37.91 -32.18 23.93
CA LEU A 220 38.50 -33.49 24.17
C LEU A 220 39.72 -33.29 25.06
N TRP A 221 39.84 -34.11 26.09
CA TRP A 221 41.01 -34.18 26.96
C TRP A 221 41.53 -35.61 26.98
N ALA A 222 42.85 -35.76 26.97
CA ALA A 222 43.51 -37.04 27.09
C ALA A 222 44.61 -36.94 28.12
N ILE A 223 44.66 -37.89 29.05
CA ILE A 223 45.66 -37.98 30.12
C ILE A 223 46.30 -39.36 30.01
N ALA A 224 47.63 -39.40 29.88
CA ALA A 224 48.39 -40.64 29.87
C ALA A 224 49.13 -40.80 31.21
N ALA A 225 48.89 -41.87 31.94
CA ALA A 225 49.57 -42.21 33.19
C ALA A 225 49.65 -43.73 33.35
N ASP A 226 50.78 -44.24 33.86
CA ASP A 226 51.01 -45.65 34.20
C ASP A 226 50.66 -46.64 33.07
N GLY A 227 50.97 -46.29 31.82
CA GLY A 227 50.67 -47.13 30.64
C GLY A 227 49.19 -47.14 30.23
N THR A 228 48.34 -46.35 30.87
CA THR A 228 46.92 -46.18 30.52
C THR A 228 46.66 -44.79 29.94
N LEU A 229 45.86 -44.74 28.86
CA LEU A 229 45.40 -43.49 28.25
C LEU A 229 43.91 -43.28 28.60
N SER A 230 43.63 -42.28 29.41
CA SER A 230 42.26 -41.88 29.74
C SER A 230 41.83 -40.73 28.84
N VAL A 231 40.76 -40.93 28.06
CA VAL A 231 40.20 -39.90 27.17
C VAL A 231 38.80 -39.50 27.65
N GLY A 232 38.56 -38.20 27.80
CA GLY A 232 37.26 -37.63 28.15
C GLY A 232 36.89 -36.51 27.18
N GLY A 233 35.62 -36.14 27.15
CA GLY A 233 35.21 -34.98 26.36
C GLY A 233 33.91 -34.35 26.83
N LEU A 234 33.75 -33.07 26.51
CA LEU A 234 32.52 -32.31 26.71
C LEU A 234 31.97 -31.87 25.36
N CYS A 235 30.66 -31.90 25.22
CA CYS A 235 30.00 -31.29 24.08
C CYS A 235 28.94 -30.32 24.59
N ASN A 236 28.96 -29.08 24.08
CA ASN A 236 27.99 -28.06 24.49
C ASN A 236 26.56 -28.35 23.96
N ARG A 237 26.43 -29.21 22.95
CA ARG A 237 25.16 -29.61 22.31
C ARG A 237 25.20 -31.08 21.93
N ASN A 238 24.09 -31.79 22.11
CA ASN A 238 23.94 -33.20 21.72
C ASN A 238 25.04 -34.13 22.32
N LEU A 239 25.16 -34.12 23.65
CA LEU A 239 26.11 -34.95 24.39
C LEU A 239 25.92 -36.46 24.11
N ALA A 240 24.69 -36.90 23.90
CA ALA A 240 24.35 -38.30 23.63
C ALA A 240 24.98 -38.81 22.32
N ALA A 241 24.87 -38.04 21.23
CA ALA A 241 25.53 -38.41 19.97
C ALA A 241 27.06 -38.42 20.10
N PHE A 242 27.62 -37.42 20.81
CA PHE A 242 29.06 -37.37 21.07
C PHE A 242 29.57 -38.57 21.89
N ALA A 243 28.79 -39.03 22.87
CA ALA A 243 29.14 -40.22 23.67
C ALA A 243 29.23 -41.50 22.82
N HIS A 244 28.42 -41.60 21.75
CA HIS A 244 28.51 -42.72 20.80
C HIS A 244 29.67 -42.57 19.79
N GLU A 245 30.01 -41.35 19.38
CA GLU A 245 31.11 -41.09 18.45
C GLU A 245 32.50 -41.19 19.10
N LEU A 246 32.62 -40.84 20.38
CA LEU A 246 33.91 -40.75 21.08
C LEU A 246 34.72 -42.05 21.04
N PRO A 247 34.16 -43.24 21.32
CA PRO A 247 34.91 -44.50 21.22
C PRO A 247 35.44 -44.79 19.80
N GLN A 248 34.67 -44.40 18.76
CA GLN A 248 35.06 -44.59 17.37
C GLN A 248 36.25 -43.70 16.97
N LEU A 249 36.28 -42.47 17.49
CA LEU A 249 37.40 -41.54 17.30
C LEU A 249 38.68 -42.05 17.96
N VAL A 250 38.57 -42.59 19.18
CA VAL A 250 39.72 -43.17 19.91
C VAL A 250 40.27 -44.40 19.17
N GLN A 251 39.41 -45.29 18.67
CA GLN A 251 39.85 -46.47 17.91
C GLN A 251 40.60 -46.11 16.63
N ARG A 252 40.16 -45.09 15.89
CA ARG A 252 40.87 -44.62 14.68
C ARG A 252 42.25 -44.05 15.00
N GLY A 253 42.37 -43.23 16.04
CA GLY A 253 43.65 -42.63 16.43
C GLY A 253 44.71 -43.64 16.89
N VAL A 254 44.29 -44.78 17.47
CA VAL A 254 45.19 -45.88 17.86
C VAL A 254 45.69 -46.66 16.65
N THR A 255 44.89 -46.76 15.59
CA THR A 255 45.23 -47.54 14.38
C THR A 255 46.27 -46.81 13.52
N ASP A 256 46.24 -45.48 13.47
CA ASP A 256 47.21 -44.65 12.73
C ASP A 256 48.61 -44.59 13.37
N GLN A 257 48.77 -45.01 14.63
CA GLN A 257 50.09 -45.06 15.30
C GLN A 257 50.79 -46.42 15.23
N GLN A 258 50.16 -47.43 14.60
CA GLN A 258 50.72 -48.78 14.47
C GLN A 258 51.18 -49.14 13.04
N GLY A 259 51.18 -48.16 12.12
CA GLY A 259 51.83 -48.24 10.81
C GLY A 259 53.05 -47.33 10.75
#